data_AF-A0A6M4H8I4-F1
#
_entry.id   AF-A0A6M4H8I4-F1
#
_cell.length_a   1.000
_cell.length_b   1.000
_cell.length_c   1.000
_cell.angle_alpha   90.00
_cell.angle_beta   90.00
_cell.angle_gamma   90.00
#
_symmetry.space_group_name_H-M   'P 1'
#
loop_
_entity.id
_entity.type
_entity.pdbx_description
1 polymer ?
#
loop_
_entity_poly.entity_id
_entity_poly.type
_entity_poly.pdbx_seq_one_letter_code
_entity_poly.pdbx_strand_id
1 'polypeptide(L)'
;METKVYTTDLRVGMFVADLDRPWVDTPFLLQGFLIEDDGQIHELRSHCEYVIIDRARSTGDQYAAPAIINIGATGSRATSPPPAQGKVITPNTSAVAPPPEVQVVKPATAVAPPDDGKTIRLEDVFARGGVRAPGGGADSAGEQGEGVIGRTFGRLKGLFGRKEERHDEPARPAIPAVVEETPEEFNARAALLPPGVAVQTYRDQVPVEVEVVKAREVFARTDDVLEKLVTDIRLGEMLEVEEIEEVVNDMVESVVRNPDALMWVARLREQDITTYGHGLQVAVYLTAFGRQLGFPKPQLALLGQIGLLLDIGKIRLPKELLEKQGRLSPEEFEAAKTHVQHGLDILSDTPNFHPEVIEGIAQHHERVNGSGYPNKLQGTDISLFGRMAGIADCFAAITKRRPYAEAVSSYEAMRSLSSWAGEFFQEALVQQFISSVGVFPVGSLIELSTGEVAIVVAHNKVRRLKPRVLVVTGPDKTAVGFPSLVDLLYDPKTSDDQPIFIRRGLAAGAFGLDLKDFYLA
;
A
#
# COMPACT_ATOMS: atom_id res chain seq x y z
N MET A 1 -0.86 -16.48 37.37
CA MET A 1 -0.06 -15.97 38.51
C MET A 1 1.28 -15.55 37.96
N GLU A 2 1.45 -14.24 37.82
CA GLU A 2 2.61 -13.64 37.15
C GLU A 2 3.88 -13.76 38.01
N THR A 3 5.04 -13.83 37.35
CA THR A 3 6.34 -13.89 38.01
C THR A 3 7.40 -13.25 37.11
N LYS A 4 8.24 -12.37 37.66
CA LYS A 4 9.46 -11.90 36.98
C LYS A 4 10.43 -13.07 36.77
N VAL A 5 10.90 -13.25 35.54
CA VAL A 5 11.89 -14.25 35.13
C VAL A 5 12.96 -13.53 34.31
N TYR A 6 14.24 -13.73 34.62
CA TYR A 6 15.34 -13.18 33.83
C TYR A 6 15.43 -13.89 32.48
N THR A 7 15.81 -13.18 31.42
CA THR A 7 15.74 -13.73 30.06
C THR A 7 16.67 -14.93 29.86
N THR A 8 17.72 -15.08 30.67
CA THR A 8 18.55 -16.29 30.78
C THR A 8 17.77 -17.56 31.12
N ASP A 9 16.71 -17.46 31.93
CA ASP A 9 16.00 -18.61 32.50
C ASP A 9 14.75 -19.02 31.71
N LEU A 10 14.41 -18.25 30.66
CA LEU A 10 13.31 -18.53 29.75
C LEU A 10 13.49 -19.83 28.97
N ARG A 11 12.35 -20.47 28.68
CA ARG A 11 12.24 -21.70 27.88
C ARG A 11 10.95 -21.68 27.04
N VAL A 12 10.95 -22.48 25.98
CA VAL A 12 9.76 -22.77 25.19
C VAL A 12 8.64 -23.32 26.09
N GLY A 13 7.41 -22.84 25.85
CA GLY A 13 6.23 -23.08 26.66
C GLY A 13 5.93 -22.00 27.71
N MET A 14 6.83 -21.04 27.99
CA MET A 14 6.49 -19.91 28.87
C MET A 14 5.63 -18.86 28.15
N PHE A 15 4.58 -18.35 28.80
CA PHE A 15 3.80 -17.22 28.27
C PHE A 15 4.31 -15.89 28.82
N VAL A 16 4.87 -15.06 27.94
CA VAL A 16 5.30 -13.68 28.26
C VAL A 16 4.06 -12.81 28.34
N ALA A 17 3.82 -12.23 29.51
CA ALA A 17 2.73 -11.29 29.76
C ALA A 17 3.17 -9.82 29.60
N ASP A 18 4.40 -9.49 30.03
CA ASP A 18 4.96 -8.13 29.91
C ASP A 18 6.50 -8.15 29.87
N LEU A 19 7.12 -7.04 29.45
CA LEU A 19 8.57 -6.86 29.29
C LEU A 19 9.15 -5.87 30.33
N ASP A 20 10.48 -5.72 30.39
CA ASP A 20 11.12 -4.69 31.23
C ASP A 20 11.15 -3.27 30.61
N ARG A 21 10.55 -3.11 29.43
CA ARG A 21 10.51 -1.87 28.62
C ARG A 21 9.27 -1.80 27.72
N PRO A 22 8.96 -0.65 27.10
CA PRO A 22 7.85 -0.54 26.17
C PRO A 22 7.96 -1.52 24.99
N TRP A 23 6.84 -2.19 24.68
CA TRP A 23 6.75 -3.15 23.57
C TRP A 23 7.11 -2.53 22.21
N VAL A 24 6.86 -1.24 22.01
CA VAL A 24 7.21 -0.48 20.80
C VAL A 24 8.72 -0.34 20.55
N ASP A 25 9.54 -0.54 21.59
CA ASP A 25 11.01 -0.54 21.50
C ASP A 25 11.56 -1.95 21.20
N THR A 26 10.68 -2.90 20.81
CA THR A 26 10.99 -4.32 20.56
C THR A 26 10.28 -4.82 19.29
N PRO A 27 10.76 -5.88 18.62
CA PRO A 27 10.19 -6.34 17.35
C PRO A 27 8.82 -7.06 17.45
N PHE A 28 8.23 -7.18 18.64
CA PHE A 28 7.03 -7.99 18.87
C PHE A 28 5.72 -7.23 18.61
N LEU A 29 4.92 -7.74 17.67
CA LEU A 29 3.75 -7.05 17.10
C LEU A 29 2.47 -7.07 17.98
N LEU A 30 2.48 -7.73 19.15
CA LEU A 30 1.34 -7.84 20.06
C LEU A 30 1.80 -7.85 21.53
N GLN A 31 1.00 -7.28 22.43
CA GLN A 31 1.22 -7.37 23.87
C GLN A 31 0.91 -8.79 24.39
N GLY A 32 1.99 -9.51 24.69
CA GLY A 32 1.98 -10.81 25.34
C GLY A 32 1.77 -11.99 24.40
N PHE A 33 2.68 -12.96 24.43
CA PHE A 33 2.71 -14.12 23.54
C PHE A 33 3.28 -15.38 24.23
N LEU A 34 3.01 -16.56 23.66
CA LEU A 34 3.61 -17.82 24.09
C LEU A 34 4.97 -17.97 23.42
N ILE A 35 6.01 -18.32 24.18
CA ILE A 35 7.31 -18.68 23.61
C ILE A 35 7.18 -20.07 22.99
N GLU A 36 7.25 -20.14 21.66
CA GLU A 36 7.05 -21.36 20.87
C GLU A 36 8.36 -21.95 20.31
N ASP A 37 9.44 -21.16 20.26
CA ASP A 37 10.76 -21.58 19.80
C ASP A 37 11.93 -20.88 20.55
N ASP A 38 13.14 -21.42 20.43
CA ASP A 38 14.35 -20.88 21.08
C ASP A 38 14.87 -19.57 20.41
N GLY A 39 14.42 -19.24 19.21
CA GLY A 39 14.72 -17.98 18.52
C GLY A 39 14.03 -16.79 19.20
N GLN A 40 12.75 -16.94 19.53
CA GLN A 40 12.01 -15.97 20.35
C GLN A 40 12.68 -15.74 21.71
N ILE A 41 13.28 -16.78 22.32
CA ILE A 41 14.07 -16.64 23.55
C ILE A 41 15.35 -15.84 23.31
N HIS A 42 16.04 -16.07 22.18
CA HIS A 42 17.23 -15.33 21.82
C HIS A 42 16.92 -13.84 21.61
N GLU A 43 15.81 -13.52 20.96
CA GLU A 43 15.33 -12.17 20.71
C GLU A 43 14.87 -11.48 22.01
N LEU A 44 14.16 -12.19 22.89
CA LEU A 44 13.87 -11.69 24.24
C LEU A 44 15.16 -11.43 25.05
N ARG A 45 16.21 -12.25 24.88
CA ARG A 45 17.52 -12.04 25.53
C ARG A 45 18.34 -10.89 24.94
N SER A 46 18.20 -10.58 23.64
CA SER A 46 18.89 -9.43 23.03
C SER A 46 18.20 -8.11 23.35
N HIS A 47 16.89 -8.14 23.63
CA HIS A 47 16.11 -6.92 23.86
C HIS A 47 15.69 -6.69 25.32
N CYS A 48 15.67 -7.68 26.22
CA CYS A 48 15.28 -7.52 27.63
C CYS A 48 16.25 -8.23 28.60
N GLU A 49 16.43 -7.67 29.80
CA GLU A 49 17.12 -8.31 30.93
C GLU A 49 16.17 -9.28 31.65
N TYR A 50 14.90 -8.89 31.80
CA TYR A 50 13.85 -9.73 32.36
C TYR A 50 12.48 -9.50 31.72
N VAL A 51 11.57 -10.45 31.94
CA VAL A 51 10.17 -10.39 31.50
C VAL A 51 9.24 -10.90 32.61
N ILE A 52 7.95 -10.62 32.48
CA ILE A 52 6.89 -11.13 33.35
C ILE A 52 6.24 -12.33 32.67
N ILE A 53 6.27 -13.50 33.32
CA ILE A 53 5.68 -14.74 32.81
C ILE A 53 4.38 -15.04 33.56
N ASP A 54 3.27 -15.25 32.85
CA ASP A 54 2.07 -15.82 33.45
C ASP A 54 2.09 -17.36 33.40
N ARG A 55 2.37 -17.95 34.57
CA ARG A 55 2.40 -19.41 34.75
C ARG A 55 1.06 -20.10 34.51
N ALA A 56 -0.06 -19.37 34.50
CA ALA A 56 -1.38 -19.95 34.22
C ALA A 56 -1.67 -20.11 32.71
N ARG A 57 -0.93 -19.41 31.86
CA ARG A 57 -1.04 -19.46 30.39
C ARG A 57 0.15 -20.18 29.72
N SER A 58 1.14 -20.56 30.52
CA SER A 58 2.32 -21.33 30.11
C SER A 58 2.00 -22.82 29.98
N THR A 59 2.70 -23.55 29.10
CA THR A 59 2.42 -24.94 28.73
C THR A 59 3.61 -25.88 29.00
N GLY A 60 3.31 -27.17 29.22
CA GLY A 60 4.29 -28.24 29.45
C GLY A 60 4.44 -28.66 30.92
N ASP A 61 4.67 -29.96 31.15
CA ASP A 61 4.64 -30.60 32.47
C ASP A 61 5.60 -29.98 33.51
N GLN A 62 6.71 -29.40 33.04
CA GLN A 62 7.71 -28.71 33.86
C GLN A 62 7.23 -27.40 34.51
N TYR A 63 6.04 -26.90 34.14
CA TYR A 63 5.42 -25.70 34.72
C TYR A 63 4.08 -25.96 35.43
N ALA A 64 3.61 -27.20 35.45
CA ALA A 64 2.57 -27.62 36.39
C ALA A 64 3.05 -27.38 37.83
N ALA A 65 2.15 -26.92 38.72
CA ALA A 65 2.50 -26.66 40.11
C ALA A 65 3.02 -27.97 40.77
N PRO A 66 4.28 -28.03 41.22
CA PRO A 66 4.96 -29.31 41.43
C PRO A 66 4.42 -30.09 42.61
N ALA A 67 4.14 -31.38 42.38
CA ALA A 67 3.88 -32.34 43.44
C ALA A 67 5.15 -32.56 44.29
N ILE A 68 5.06 -32.29 45.59
CA ILE A 68 6.22 -32.28 46.49
C ILE A 68 6.66 -33.72 46.83
N ILE A 69 7.74 -34.22 46.22
CA ILE A 69 8.38 -35.49 46.59
C ILE A 69 9.92 -35.34 46.62
N ASN A 70 10.53 -35.83 47.72
CA ASN A 70 11.98 -35.74 47.99
C ASN A 70 12.82 -36.71 47.15
N ILE A 71 13.99 -36.28 46.69
CA ILE A 71 15.20 -37.13 46.52
C ILE A 71 16.40 -36.37 47.08
N GLY A 72 17.22 -37.02 47.91
CA GLY A 72 18.15 -36.35 48.83
C GLY A 72 19.57 -36.10 48.31
N ALA A 73 20.31 -35.29 49.07
CA ALA A 73 21.76 -35.06 48.91
C ALA A 73 22.53 -35.66 50.11
N THR A 74 23.74 -36.19 49.85
CA THR A 74 24.61 -36.80 50.87
C THR A 74 25.56 -35.77 51.49
N GLY A 75 25.29 -35.31 52.72
CA GLY A 75 26.13 -34.25 53.32
C GLY A 75 25.88 -33.88 54.79
N SER A 76 26.10 -34.81 55.73
CA SER A 76 26.31 -34.57 57.19
C SER A 76 25.14 -34.04 58.08
N ARG A 77 24.85 -34.80 59.14
CA ARG A 77 24.16 -34.48 60.44
C ARG A 77 23.47 -33.10 60.64
N ALA A 78 22.14 -33.08 60.93
CA ALA A 78 21.55 -32.96 62.30
C ALA A 78 20.05 -32.51 62.40
N THR A 79 19.15 -33.46 62.74
CA THR A 79 17.94 -33.37 63.63
C THR A 79 16.94 -32.15 63.68
N SER A 80 15.69 -32.40 63.22
CA SER A 80 14.36 -32.10 63.90
C SER A 80 13.86 -30.64 64.16
N PRO A 81 12.55 -30.37 64.47
CA PRO A 81 11.24 -30.89 63.96
C PRO A 81 10.16 -29.75 63.66
N PRO A 82 8.94 -30.05 63.14
CA PRO A 82 7.93 -29.05 62.65
C PRO A 82 6.58 -28.93 63.42
N PRO A 83 5.77 -27.87 63.14
CA PRO A 83 4.37 -27.96 62.63
C PRO A 83 4.09 -26.91 61.50
N ALA A 84 2.90 -26.46 61.02
CA ALA A 84 1.46 -26.57 61.39
C ALA A 84 0.50 -26.53 60.14
N GLN A 85 -0.68 -25.85 60.17
CA GLN A 85 -1.76 -25.96 59.14
C GLN A 85 -2.71 -24.72 58.95
N GLY A 86 -3.34 -24.59 57.76
CA GLY A 86 -4.70 -24.03 57.53
C GLY A 86 -4.87 -23.01 56.37
N LYS A 87 -6.09 -22.63 55.87
CA LYS A 87 -7.38 -23.35 55.65
C LYS A 87 -8.45 -22.45 54.92
N VAL A 88 -8.76 -22.68 53.62
CA VAL A 88 -9.98 -22.20 52.85
C VAL A 88 -10.31 -20.67 52.94
N ILE A 89 -11.40 -20.02 52.44
CA ILE A 89 -12.59 -20.32 51.59
C ILE A 89 -12.91 -19.10 50.67
N THR A 90 -13.51 -19.28 49.47
CA THR A 90 -14.39 -18.27 48.80
C THR A 90 -15.54 -18.95 48.00
N PRO A 91 -16.75 -18.32 47.87
CA PRO A 91 -17.88 -18.87 47.10
C PRO A 91 -18.34 -17.99 45.89
N ASN A 92 -19.20 -18.58 45.04
CA ASN A 92 -20.38 -18.06 44.28
C ASN A 92 -20.68 -16.54 44.28
N THR A 93 -21.28 -15.88 43.27
CA THR A 93 -21.90 -16.17 41.93
C THR A 93 -22.12 -14.78 41.23
N SER A 94 -22.68 -14.55 40.03
CA SER A 94 -23.61 -15.28 39.14
C SER A 94 -23.48 -14.77 37.68
N ALA A 95 -24.24 -15.34 36.74
CA ALA A 95 -24.25 -14.96 35.32
C ALA A 95 -25.58 -14.35 34.83
N VAL A 96 -25.52 -13.61 33.71
CA VAL A 96 -26.64 -13.32 32.80
C VAL A 96 -26.12 -13.45 31.36
N ALA A 97 -26.93 -13.96 30.43
CA ALA A 97 -26.53 -14.34 29.07
C ALA A 97 -27.09 -13.40 27.97
N PRO A 98 -26.44 -13.32 26.78
CA PRO A 98 -26.87 -12.46 25.67
C PRO A 98 -27.93 -13.09 24.74
N PRO A 99 -28.61 -12.28 23.90
CA PRO A 99 -29.49 -12.73 22.80
C PRO A 99 -28.69 -13.32 21.59
N PRO A 100 -29.35 -13.97 20.61
CA PRO A 100 -28.72 -15.01 19.78
C PRO A 100 -27.89 -14.53 18.59
N GLU A 101 -27.02 -15.44 18.12
CA GLU A 101 -26.07 -15.27 17.02
C GLU A 101 -26.73 -15.10 15.65
N VAL A 102 -26.20 -14.16 14.86
CA VAL A 102 -26.17 -14.31 13.39
C VAL A 102 -24.95 -15.16 13.05
N GLN A 103 -25.12 -16.19 12.21
CA GLN A 103 -24.03 -17.11 11.88
C GLN A 103 -22.94 -16.43 11.03
N VAL A 104 -21.88 -15.95 11.70
CA VAL A 104 -20.65 -15.52 11.05
C VAL A 104 -19.93 -16.75 10.51
N VAL A 105 -19.87 -16.88 9.18
CA VAL A 105 -19.04 -17.90 8.52
C VAL A 105 -17.59 -17.64 8.92
N LYS A 106 -16.93 -18.64 9.51
CA LYS A 106 -15.54 -18.54 9.96
C LYS A 106 -14.65 -18.11 8.78
N PRO A 107 -13.79 -17.07 8.93
CA PRO A 107 -12.72 -16.86 7.98
C PRO A 107 -11.82 -18.10 7.99
N ALA A 108 -11.44 -18.58 6.82
CA ALA A 108 -10.52 -19.71 6.70
C ALA A 108 -9.14 -19.33 7.27
N THR A 109 -8.47 -20.29 7.90
CA THR A 109 -7.08 -20.14 8.35
C THR A 109 -6.18 -19.72 7.20
N ALA A 110 -5.17 -18.90 7.50
CA ALA A 110 -4.16 -18.50 6.53
C ALA A 110 -3.27 -19.69 6.13
N VAL A 111 -3.74 -20.49 5.17
CA VAL A 111 -2.93 -21.45 4.44
C VAL A 111 -2.00 -20.64 3.52
N ALA A 112 -0.69 -20.88 3.59
CA ALA A 112 0.25 -20.30 2.64
C ALA A 112 -0.21 -20.63 1.20
N PRO A 113 -0.19 -19.67 0.26
CA PRO A 113 -0.71 -19.90 -1.09
C PRO A 113 0.02 -21.10 -1.71
N PRO A 114 -0.71 -22.12 -2.21
CA PRO A 114 -0.08 -23.29 -2.81
C PRO A 114 0.78 -22.87 -4.01
N ASP A 115 1.94 -23.51 -4.19
CA ASP A 115 2.82 -23.22 -5.32
C ASP A 115 2.27 -23.86 -6.60
N ASP A 116 1.21 -23.23 -7.11
CA ASP A 116 0.44 -23.66 -8.26
C ASP A 116 1.19 -23.50 -9.61
N GLY A 117 2.32 -22.79 -9.63
CA GLY A 117 3.05 -22.42 -10.85
C GLY A 117 2.27 -21.53 -11.84
N LYS A 118 1.09 -21.02 -11.46
CA LYS A 118 0.17 -20.30 -12.33
C LYS A 118 0.61 -18.86 -12.58
N THR A 119 0.63 -18.47 -13.86
CA THR A 119 0.64 -17.08 -14.31
C THR A 119 -0.55 -16.30 -13.73
N ILE A 120 -0.32 -15.11 -13.16
CA ILE A 120 -1.40 -14.19 -12.78
C ILE A 120 -2.20 -13.81 -14.02
N ARG A 121 -3.53 -13.89 -13.92
CA ARG A 121 -4.46 -13.53 -15.00
C ARG A 121 -5.24 -12.28 -14.65
N LEU A 122 -5.77 -11.61 -15.68
CA LEU A 122 -6.57 -10.40 -15.48
C LEU A 122 -7.93 -10.74 -14.85
N GLU A 123 -8.45 -11.94 -15.12
CA GLU A 123 -9.63 -12.49 -14.44
C GLU A 123 -9.42 -12.63 -12.93
N ASP A 124 -8.23 -12.95 -12.42
CA ASP A 124 -7.95 -13.05 -10.97
C ASP A 124 -8.11 -11.70 -10.24
N VAL A 125 -8.01 -10.59 -10.97
CA VAL A 125 -8.21 -9.22 -10.46
C VAL A 125 -9.68 -8.79 -10.56
N PHE A 126 -10.48 -9.35 -11.47
CA PHE A 126 -11.86 -8.92 -11.75
C PHE A 126 -12.91 -10.02 -11.54
N ALA A 127 -12.61 -11.07 -10.76
CA ALA A 127 -13.42 -12.29 -10.65
C ALA A 127 -14.75 -12.17 -9.85
N ARG A 128 -15.71 -11.34 -10.30
CA ARG A 128 -17.16 -11.61 -10.18
C ARG A 128 -17.92 -11.02 -11.37
N GLY A 129 -18.71 -11.84 -12.06
CA GLY A 129 -19.51 -11.42 -13.22
C GLY A 129 -18.71 -11.47 -14.53
N GLY A 130 -19.07 -12.39 -15.44
CA GLY A 130 -18.31 -12.63 -16.67
C GLY A 130 -18.92 -11.97 -17.91
N VAL A 131 -18.11 -11.22 -18.65
CA VAL A 131 -18.34 -10.89 -20.06
C VAL A 131 -17.10 -11.30 -20.86
N ARG A 132 -17.29 -11.98 -22.00
CA ARG A 132 -16.22 -12.57 -22.81
C ARG A 132 -16.03 -11.76 -24.09
N ALA A 133 -14.94 -11.01 -24.20
CA ALA A 133 -14.58 -10.31 -25.43
C ALA A 133 -14.30 -11.30 -26.59
N PRO A 134 -14.74 -11.00 -27.83
CA PRO A 134 -14.47 -11.81 -29.00
C PRO A 134 -13.04 -11.59 -29.53
N GLY A 135 -12.50 -12.59 -30.25
CA GLY A 135 -11.16 -12.55 -30.82
C GLY A 135 -11.14 -12.28 -32.33
N GLY A 136 -10.14 -11.51 -32.75
CA GLY A 136 -9.75 -11.19 -34.13
C GLY A 136 -8.68 -10.10 -34.09
N GLY A 137 -7.86 -9.86 -35.10
CA GLY A 137 -7.64 -10.55 -36.36
C GLY A 137 -6.48 -9.80 -37.04
N ALA A 138 -5.43 -10.49 -37.49
CA ALA A 138 -4.21 -9.82 -37.92
C ALA A 138 -4.29 -9.33 -39.37
N ASP A 139 -3.94 -8.07 -39.61
CA ASP A 139 -3.61 -7.53 -40.92
C ASP A 139 -2.54 -6.42 -40.78
N SER A 140 -1.86 -6.09 -41.88
CA SER A 140 -0.58 -5.36 -41.81
C SER A 140 -0.44 -4.21 -42.82
N ALA A 141 -0.04 -3.05 -42.31
CA ALA A 141 0.63 -1.96 -43.02
C ALA A 141 1.38 -1.10 -41.98
N GLY A 142 2.41 -0.37 -42.39
CA GLY A 142 3.14 0.54 -41.51
C GLY A 142 3.98 1.54 -42.30
N GLU A 143 4.42 2.60 -41.63
CA GLU A 143 5.42 3.52 -42.15
C GLU A 143 6.29 4.10 -41.02
N GLN A 144 7.37 4.78 -41.36
CA GLN A 144 8.55 4.91 -40.50
C GLN A 144 8.67 6.26 -39.80
N GLY A 145 9.20 6.25 -38.56
CA GLY A 145 9.62 7.44 -37.82
C GLY A 145 10.82 7.11 -36.93
N GLU A 146 12.02 7.53 -37.32
CA GLU A 146 13.26 7.18 -36.60
C GLU A 146 13.42 7.99 -35.30
N GLY A 147 13.39 7.29 -34.15
CA GLY A 147 13.62 7.86 -32.83
C GLY A 147 14.98 7.47 -32.24
N VAL A 148 15.99 8.33 -32.40
CA VAL A 148 17.31 8.14 -31.77
C VAL A 148 17.23 8.40 -30.27
N ILE A 149 17.49 7.39 -29.44
CA ILE A 149 18.19 7.49 -28.14
C ILE A 149 18.62 6.08 -27.68
N GLY A 150 19.87 5.98 -27.24
CA GLY A 150 20.50 4.76 -26.72
C GLY A 150 21.82 5.10 -26.03
N ARG A 151 21.83 6.20 -25.26
CA ARG A 151 23.08 6.84 -24.81
C ARG A 151 23.02 7.60 -23.48
N THR A 152 21.89 7.57 -22.77
CA THR A 152 21.65 8.33 -21.52
C THR A 152 21.92 7.53 -20.24
N PHE A 153 21.76 6.20 -20.24
CA PHE A 153 21.96 5.34 -19.06
C PHE A 153 23.30 4.58 -19.02
N GLY A 154 24.35 5.09 -19.68
CA GLY A 154 25.60 4.32 -19.83
C GLY A 154 26.86 5.16 -20.04
N ARG A 155 27.29 5.95 -19.04
CA ARG A 155 28.61 6.62 -19.11
C ARG A 155 29.29 7.00 -17.79
N LEU A 156 29.82 6.01 -17.07
CA LEU A 156 31.19 6.11 -16.55
C LEU A 156 32.07 5.11 -17.29
N LYS A 157 33.21 5.56 -17.84
CA LYS A 157 34.19 4.67 -18.47
C LYS A 157 35.62 5.14 -18.27
N GLY A 158 36.38 4.33 -17.53
CA GLY A 158 37.82 4.35 -17.35
C GLY A 158 38.19 3.21 -16.41
N LEU A 159 39.25 2.43 -16.60
CA LEU A 159 40.33 2.50 -17.61
C LEU A 159 40.34 1.27 -18.53
N PHE A 160 41.29 1.27 -19.47
CA PHE A 160 41.67 0.20 -20.39
C PHE A 160 40.65 -0.14 -21.49
N GLY A 161 41.19 -0.46 -22.66
CA GLY A 161 40.41 -0.77 -23.85
C GLY A 161 40.80 -2.13 -24.42
N ARG A 162 39.78 -2.89 -24.83
CA ARG A 162 39.88 -3.83 -25.94
C ARG A 162 38.84 -3.48 -26.99
N LYS A 163 39.08 -4.01 -28.19
CA LYS A 163 38.29 -3.79 -29.39
C LYS A 163 37.42 -5.02 -29.57
N GLU A 164 36.19 -4.94 -29.11
CA GLU A 164 35.19 -6.00 -29.29
C GLU A 164 34.29 -5.68 -30.48
N GLU A 165 33.78 -6.74 -31.09
CA GLU A 165 33.14 -6.69 -32.41
C GLU A 165 31.65 -6.37 -32.26
N ARG A 166 31.07 -5.70 -33.26
CA ARG A 166 29.63 -5.43 -33.25
C ARG A 166 28.88 -6.72 -33.54
N HIS A 167 28.20 -7.25 -32.53
CA HIS A 167 26.98 -8.00 -32.78
C HIS A 167 25.92 -7.01 -33.25
N ASP A 168 25.25 -7.29 -34.36
CA ASP A 168 24.10 -6.51 -34.80
C ASP A 168 22.94 -6.75 -33.82
N GLU A 169 22.37 -5.68 -33.27
CA GLU A 169 21.15 -5.79 -32.48
C GLU A 169 20.00 -6.31 -33.38
N PRO A 170 19.19 -7.28 -32.94
CA PRO A 170 18.01 -7.69 -33.71
C PRO A 170 17.08 -6.49 -33.86
N ALA A 171 16.63 -6.25 -35.10
CA ALA A 171 15.80 -5.09 -35.43
C ALA A 171 14.56 -5.05 -34.53
N ARG A 172 14.35 -3.91 -33.85
CA ARG A 172 13.22 -3.74 -32.92
C ARG A 172 11.90 -3.99 -33.67
N PRO A 173 11.05 -4.94 -33.24
CA PRO A 173 9.73 -5.10 -33.83
C PRO A 173 8.91 -3.83 -33.64
N ALA A 174 7.98 -3.57 -34.57
CA ALA A 174 7.15 -2.37 -34.52
C ALA A 174 6.35 -2.30 -33.20
N ILE A 175 6.20 -1.08 -32.69
CA ILE A 175 5.32 -0.79 -31.55
C ILE A 175 3.93 -1.32 -31.92
N PRO A 176 3.30 -2.18 -31.10
CA PRO A 176 1.93 -2.65 -31.38
C PRO A 176 1.00 -1.46 -31.57
N ALA A 177 0.18 -1.51 -32.62
CA ALA A 177 -0.72 -0.42 -32.98
C ALA A 177 -1.53 0.04 -31.75
N VAL A 178 -1.56 1.36 -31.53
CA VAL A 178 -2.32 1.95 -30.43
C VAL A 178 -3.77 1.53 -30.60
N VAL A 179 -4.26 0.69 -29.69
CA VAL A 179 -5.68 0.32 -29.66
C VAL A 179 -6.45 1.58 -29.29
N GLU A 180 -7.12 2.16 -30.28
CA GLU A 180 -8.02 3.27 -30.05
C GLU A 180 -9.28 2.75 -29.34
N GLU A 181 -9.68 3.47 -28.30
CA GLU A 181 -10.87 3.19 -27.49
C GLU A 181 -12.12 3.07 -28.38
N THR A 182 -12.91 2.00 -28.21
CA THR A 182 -14.09 1.81 -29.06
C THR A 182 -15.17 2.84 -28.74
N PRO A 183 -16.11 3.14 -29.67
CA PRO A 183 -17.24 4.00 -29.37
C PRO A 183 -18.06 3.53 -28.18
N GLU A 184 -18.17 2.22 -27.94
CA GLU A 184 -18.84 1.65 -26.77
C GLU A 184 -18.06 1.94 -25.48
N GLU A 185 -16.74 1.76 -25.48
CA GLU A 185 -15.87 2.05 -24.33
C GLU A 185 -15.89 3.54 -23.97
N PHE A 186 -15.75 4.43 -24.97
CA PHE A 186 -15.84 5.88 -24.80
C PHE A 186 -17.20 6.29 -24.21
N ASN A 187 -18.31 5.76 -24.75
CA ASN A 187 -19.65 6.09 -24.25
C ASN A 187 -19.89 5.54 -22.84
N ALA A 188 -19.40 4.34 -22.51
CA ALA A 188 -19.50 3.77 -21.18
C ALA A 188 -18.72 4.58 -20.13
N ARG A 189 -17.54 5.09 -20.52
CA ARG A 189 -16.73 6.01 -19.69
C ARG A 189 -17.39 7.38 -19.56
N ALA A 190 -17.87 7.96 -20.65
CA ALA A 190 -18.55 9.26 -20.68
C ALA A 190 -19.80 9.28 -19.78
N ALA A 191 -20.56 8.17 -19.73
CA ALA A 191 -21.72 8.00 -18.88
C ALA A 191 -21.43 7.97 -17.36
N LEU A 192 -20.15 7.92 -16.95
CA LEU A 192 -19.74 8.06 -15.54
C LEU A 192 -19.57 9.52 -15.11
N LEU A 193 -19.46 10.47 -16.06
CA LEU A 193 -19.19 11.88 -15.78
C LEU A 193 -20.47 12.74 -15.69
N PRO A 194 -20.43 13.89 -15.00
CA PRO A 194 -21.59 14.78 -14.89
C PRO A 194 -22.03 15.35 -16.25
N PRO A 195 -23.34 15.57 -16.48
CA PRO A 195 -23.85 16.18 -17.70
C PRO A 195 -23.19 17.53 -18.00
N GLY A 196 -22.75 17.74 -19.24
CA GLY A 196 -22.06 18.96 -19.67
C GLY A 196 -20.53 18.93 -19.54
N VAL A 197 -19.94 17.93 -18.89
CA VAL A 197 -18.48 17.75 -18.91
C VAL A 197 -18.02 17.30 -20.31
N ALA A 198 -17.16 18.11 -20.93
CA ALA A 198 -16.60 17.82 -22.24
C ALA A 198 -15.53 16.73 -22.15
N VAL A 199 -15.95 15.47 -22.23
CA VAL A 199 -15.09 14.27 -22.08
C VAL A 199 -13.87 14.33 -23.01
N GLN A 200 -12.68 14.20 -22.42
CA GLN A 200 -11.39 14.18 -23.10
C GLN A 200 -10.88 12.74 -23.27
N THR A 201 -9.93 12.54 -24.20
CA THR A 201 -9.16 11.30 -24.34
C THR A 201 -7.67 11.64 -24.34
N TYR A 202 -6.97 11.35 -23.24
CA TYR A 202 -5.58 11.74 -23.04
C TYR A 202 -4.58 10.68 -23.51
N ARG A 203 -3.68 11.08 -24.42
CA ARG A 203 -2.48 10.31 -24.79
C ARG A 203 -1.27 10.87 -24.04
N ASP A 204 -0.30 10.01 -23.73
CA ASP A 204 0.93 10.43 -23.07
C ASP A 204 1.80 11.23 -24.07
N GLN A 205 2.30 12.37 -23.65
CA GLN A 205 2.94 13.36 -24.53
C GLN A 205 4.46 13.17 -24.61
N VAL A 206 5.06 12.56 -23.59
CA VAL A 206 6.49 12.29 -23.45
C VAL A 206 6.72 10.94 -22.77
N PRO A 207 7.88 10.28 -22.97
CA PRO A 207 8.26 9.09 -22.22
C PRO A 207 8.38 9.36 -20.71
N VAL A 208 8.18 8.32 -19.90
CA VAL A 208 8.26 8.41 -18.42
C VAL A 208 9.66 8.88 -17.97
N GLU A 209 10.69 8.45 -18.69
CA GLU A 209 12.09 8.79 -18.48
C GLU A 209 12.42 10.26 -18.75
N VAL A 210 11.54 10.99 -19.43
CA VAL A 210 11.66 12.43 -19.68
C VAL A 210 10.85 13.23 -18.66
N GLU A 211 9.61 12.84 -18.39
CA GLU A 211 8.76 13.55 -17.42
C GLU A 211 9.23 13.36 -15.97
N VAL A 212 9.86 12.24 -15.61
CA VAL A 212 10.26 11.94 -14.21
C VAL A 212 11.17 13.02 -13.60
N VAL A 213 11.96 13.72 -14.41
CA VAL A 213 12.79 14.86 -13.95
C VAL A 213 11.90 16.02 -13.49
N LYS A 214 10.95 16.45 -14.34
CA LYS A 214 10.01 17.53 -13.99
C LYS A 214 9.00 17.09 -12.92
N ALA A 215 8.61 15.81 -12.90
CA ALA A 215 7.76 15.25 -11.85
C ALA A 215 8.42 15.34 -10.47
N ARG A 216 9.75 15.18 -10.36
CA ARG A 216 10.50 15.43 -9.11
C ARG A 216 10.43 16.89 -8.67
N GLU A 217 10.58 17.84 -9.61
CA GLU A 217 10.51 19.29 -9.34
C GLU A 217 9.10 19.78 -8.98
N VAL A 218 8.07 19.16 -9.55
CA VAL A 218 6.67 19.40 -9.19
C VAL A 218 6.38 18.82 -7.81
N PHE A 219 6.66 17.53 -7.60
CA PHE A 219 6.40 16.83 -6.35
C PHE A 219 7.06 17.51 -5.15
N ALA A 220 8.34 17.89 -5.26
CA ALA A 220 9.06 18.57 -4.18
C ALA A 220 8.39 19.89 -3.78
N ARG A 221 7.98 20.73 -4.74
CA ARG A 221 7.27 21.99 -4.45
C ARG A 221 5.88 21.77 -3.86
N THR A 222 5.19 20.70 -4.24
CA THR A 222 3.90 20.35 -3.62
C THR A 222 4.09 19.83 -2.18
N ASP A 223 5.18 19.11 -1.91
CA ASP A 223 5.62 18.72 -0.56
C ASP A 223 5.90 19.98 0.29
N ASP A 224 6.74 20.89 -0.21
CA ASP A 224 7.14 22.13 0.48
C ASP A 224 5.92 23.01 0.84
N VAL A 225 4.97 23.18 -0.10
CA VAL A 225 3.72 23.94 0.13
C VAL A 225 2.79 23.21 1.10
N LEU A 226 2.74 21.87 1.09
CA LEU A 226 1.96 21.10 2.06
C LEU A 226 2.54 21.21 3.48
N GLU A 227 3.87 21.24 3.64
CA GLU A 227 4.52 21.45 4.95
C GLU A 227 4.34 22.87 5.49
N LYS A 228 4.41 23.89 4.61
CA LYS A 228 4.01 25.27 4.94
C LYS A 228 2.56 25.30 5.42
N LEU A 229 1.62 24.82 4.61
CA LEU A 229 0.19 24.80 4.90
C LEU A 229 -0.15 24.09 6.23
N VAL A 230 0.50 22.95 6.52
CA VAL A 230 0.36 22.25 7.82
C VAL A 230 0.84 23.11 9.00
N THR A 231 1.87 23.93 8.79
CA THR A 231 2.44 24.84 9.80
C THR A 231 1.52 26.05 10.01
N ASP A 232 1.05 26.67 8.94
CA ASP A 232 0.18 27.84 8.95
C ASP A 232 -1.13 27.54 9.72
N ILE A 233 -1.78 26.39 9.43
CA ILE A 233 -2.96 25.90 10.17
C ILE A 233 -2.67 25.72 11.67
N ARG A 234 -1.48 25.22 12.04
CA ARG A 234 -1.09 25.00 13.46
C ARG A 234 -0.83 26.31 14.21
N LEU A 235 -0.48 27.38 13.50
CA LEU A 235 -0.36 28.73 14.04
C LEU A 235 -1.72 29.46 14.12
N GLY A 236 -2.75 28.94 13.44
CA GLY A 236 -4.08 29.54 13.34
C GLY A 236 -4.19 30.59 12.23
N GLU A 237 -3.31 30.52 11.23
CA GLU A 237 -3.31 31.39 10.05
C GLU A 237 -4.28 30.85 8.98
N MET A 238 -4.71 31.72 8.06
CA MET A 238 -5.65 31.36 6.99
C MET A 238 -4.91 30.73 5.81
N LEU A 239 -5.60 29.87 5.06
CA LEU A 239 -5.03 29.18 3.90
C LEU A 239 -4.90 30.12 2.69
N GLU A 240 -3.70 30.13 2.10
CA GLU A 240 -3.43 30.77 0.81
C GLU A 240 -3.83 29.80 -0.32
N VAL A 241 -5.12 29.82 -0.68
CA VAL A 241 -5.72 28.90 -1.67
C VAL A 241 -4.99 28.95 -3.00
N GLU A 242 -4.54 30.15 -3.40
CA GLU A 242 -3.80 30.41 -4.63
C GLU A 242 -2.49 29.60 -4.71
N GLU A 243 -1.73 29.42 -3.61
CA GLU A 243 -0.53 28.57 -3.61
C GLU A 243 -0.89 27.11 -3.90
N ILE A 244 -2.01 26.63 -3.33
CA ILE A 244 -2.53 25.28 -3.54
C ILE A 244 -2.95 25.10 -5.00
N GLU A 245 -3.66 26.08 -5.58
CA GLU A 245 -4.07 26.03 -6.98
C GLU A 245 -2.86 26.00 -7.93
N GLU A 246 -1.80 26.78 -7.68
CA GLU A 246 -0.60 26.77 -8.51
C GLU A 246 0.11 25.41 -8.51
N VAL A 247 0.40 24.84 -7.34
CA VAL A 247 1.09 23.52 -7.27
C VAL A 247 0.21 22.38 -7.80
N VAL A 248 -1.11 22.45 -7.59
CA VAL A 248 -2.06 21.47 -8.14
C VAL A 248 -2.13 21.57 -9.67
N ASN A 249 -2.13 22.78 -10.25
CA ASN A 249 -2.11 22.93 -11.70
C ASN A 249 -0.81 22.37 -12.31
N ASP A 250 0.35 22.58 -11.67
CA ASP A 250 1.63 22.01 -12.13
C ASP A 250 1.63 20.46 -12.05
N MET A 251 1.00 19.89 -11.01
CA MET A 251 0.72 18.44 -10.90
C MET A 251 -0.21 17.95 -12.01
N VAL A 252 -1.32 18.64 -12.28
CA VAL A 252 -2.25 18.31 -13.38
C VAL A 252 -1.52 18.31 -14.72
N GLU A 253 -0.68 19.32 -14.98
CA GLU A 253 0.11 19.39 -16.20
C GLU A 253 1.14 18.25 -16.31
N SER A 254 1.74 17.81 -15.20
CA SER A 254 2.62 16.62 -15.17
C SER A 254 1.87 15.33 -15.45
N VAL A 255 0.76 15.09 -14.74
CA VAL A 255 -0.11 13.93 -14.93
C VAL A 255 -0.69 13.87 -16.35
N VAL A 256 -1.05 15.01 -16.94
CA VAL A 256 -1.48 15.11 -18.34
C VAL A 256 -0.36 14.69 -19.30
N ARG A 257 0.88 15.20 -19.12
CA ARG A 257 2.05 14.80 -19.93
C ARG A 257 2.35 13.31 -19.80
N ASN A 258 2.52 12.80 -18.58
CA ASN A 258 2.70 11.38 -18.30
C ASN A 258 2.31 11.04 -16.83
N PRO A 259 1.26 10.24 -16.57
CA PRO A 259 0.82 9.93 -15.21
C PRO A 259 1.82 9.05 -14.43
N ASP A 260 2.48 8.11 -15.12
CA ASP A 260 3.41 7.14 -14.54
C ASP A 260 4.59 7.84 -13.87
N ALA A 261 5.05 8.95 -14.44
CA ALA A 261 6.19 9.71 -13.92
C ALA A 261 5.92 10.28 -12.52
N LEU A 262 4.76 10.92 -12.30
CA LEU A 262 4.44 11.51 -11.00
C LEU A 262 4.00 10.44 -9.98
N MET A 263 3.29 9.40 -10.41
CA MET A 263 2.97 8.24 -9.56
C MET A 263 4.24 7.54 -9.06
N TRP A 264 5.26 7.43 -9.91
CA TRP A 264 6.55 6.84 -9.55
C TRP A 264 7.29 7.70 -8.52
N VAL A 265 7.37 9.02 -8.72
CA VAL A 265 7.98 9.94 -7.74
C VAL A 265 7.27 9.89 -6.39
N ALA A 266 5.93 9.90 -6.39
CA ALA A 266 5.12 9.79 -5.18
C ALA A 266 5.37 8.49 -4.40
N ARG A 267 5.75 7.42 -5.10
CA ARG A 267 6.09 6.13 -4.49
C ARG A 267 7.55 6.06 -4.01
N LEU A 268 8.49 6.65 -4.74
CA LEU A 268 9.89 6.75 -4.28
C LEU A 268 10.01 7.55 -2.98
N ARG A 269 9.19 8.60 -2.84
CA ARG A 269 9.14 9.48 -1.66
C ARG A 269 8.31 8.93 -0.50
N GLU A 270 7.60 7.81 -0.65
CA GLU A 270 6.67 7.25 0.37
C GLU A 270 7.32 7.01 1.76
N GLN A 271 8.65 6.87 1.82
CA GLN A 271 9.41 6.72 3.06
C GLN A 271 10.06 8.03 3.59
N ASP A 272 10.08 9.12 2.80
CA ASP A 272 10.74 10.38 3.15
C ASP A 272 9.77 11.46 3.65
N ILE A 273 8.50 11.39 3.26
CA ILE A 273 7.52 12.44 3.55
C ILE A 273 7.00 12.34 4.99
N THR A 274 6.71 13.49 5.60
CA THR A 274 6.09 13.60 6.91
C THR A 274 4.69 12.99 6.99
N THR A 275 4.09 12.98 8.19
CA THR A 275 2.77 12.39 8.50
C THR A 275 1.66 12.72 7.50
N TYR A 276 1.74 13.88 6.84
CA TYR A 276 0.72 14.41 5.92
C TYR A 276 0.92 14.03 4.44
N GLY A 277 2.06 13.41 4.07
CA GLY A 277 2.36 13.00 2.68
C GLY A 277 1.39 12.01 2.04
N HIS A 278 0.48 11.44 2.84
CA HIS A 278 -0.67 10.66 2.36
C HIS A 278 -1.52 11.47 1.37
N GLY A 279 -1.82 12.74 1.69
CA GLY A 279 -2.64 13.61 0.82
C GLY A 279 -2.00 13.82 -0.55
N LEU A 280 -0.69 14.05 -0.61
CA LEU A 280 0.06 14.19 -1.87
C LEU A 280 0.04 12.88 -2.69
N GLN A 281 0.17 11.71 -2.07
CA GLN A 281 0.04 10.45 -2.78
C GLN A 281 -1.38 10.23 -3.34
N VAL A 282 -2.42 10.52 -2.54
CA VAL A 282 -3.82 10.42 -2.99
C VAL A 282 -4.13 11.42 -4.10
N ALA A 283 -3.60 12.66 -4.03
CA ALA A 283 -3.77 13.68 -5.07
C ALA A 283 -3.24 13.23 -6.43
N VAL A 284 -2.06 12.59 -6.46
CA VAL A 284 -1.49 12.05 -7.70
C VAL A 284 -2.37 10.92 -8.26
N TYR A 285 -2.81 9.97 -7.43
CA TYR A 285 -3.70 8.89 -7.88
C TYR A 285 -5.08 9.41 -8.33
N LEU A 286 -5.67 10.37 -7.62
CA LEU A 286 -7.00 10.92 -7.89
C LEU A 286 -7.00 11.79 -9.16
N THR A 287 -5.91 12.53 -9.41
CA THR A 287 -5.67 13.25 -10.67
C THR A 287 -5.47 12.29 -11.85
N ALA A 288 -4.68 11.21 -11.67
CA ALA A 288 -4.47 10.19 -12.70
C ALA A 288 -5.77 9.42 -13.03
N PHE A 289 -6.59 9.15 -12.02
CA PHE A 289 -7.92 8.55 -12.17
C PHE A 289 -8.89 9.49 -12.91
N GLY A 290 -8.89 10.79 -12.57
CA GLY A 290 -9.65 11.79 -13.32
C GLY A 290 -9.24 11.87 -14.80
N ARG A 291 -7.94 11.83 -15.08
CA ARG A 291 -7.38 11.80 -16.44
C ARG A 291 -7.82 10.57 -17.21
N GLN A 292 -7.86 9.40 -16.57
CA GLN A 292 -8.35 8.15 -17.17
C GLN A 292 -9.85 8.21 -17.47
N LEU A 293 -10.67 8.80 -16.59
CA LEU A 293 -12.09 9.04 -16.90
C LEU A 293 -12.28 10.09 -18.00
N GLY A 294 -11.29 10.94 -18.26
CA GLY A 294 -11.34 11.98 -19.29
C GLY A 294 -11.89 13.31 -18.81
N PHE A 295 -11.77 13.62 -17.52
CA PHE A 295 -12.10 14.96 -17.03
C PHE A 295 -11.21 16.04 -17.69
N PRO A 296 -11.76 17.21 -18.06
CA PRO A 296 -10.97 18.37 -18.46
C PRO A 296 -10.08 18.86 -17.33
N LYS A 297 -8.99 19.57 -17.68
CA LYS A 297 -7.98 20.06 -16.72
C LYS A 297 -8.54 20.79 -15.48
N PRO A 298 -9.57 21.67 -15.56
CA PRO A 298 -10.16 22.27 -14.36
C PRO A 298 -10.66 21.23 -13.35
N GLN A 299 -11.41 20.22 -13.78
CA GLN A 299 -11.88 19.15 -12.89
C GLN A 299 -10.74 18.25 -12.39
N LEU A 300 -9.65 18.10 -13.16
CA LEU A 300 -8.42 17.45 -12.66
C LEU A 300 -7.78 18.26 -11.52
N ALA A 301 -7.83 19.59 -11.57
CA ALA A 301 -7.34 20.44 -10.48
C ALA A 301 -8.21 20.29 -9.22
N LEU A 302 -9.54 20.24 -9.36
CA LEU A 302 -10.43 19.96 -8.22
C LEU A 302 -10.13 18.60 -7.56
N LEU A 303 -9.89 17.56 -8.38
CA LEU A 303 -9.46 16.24 -7.89
C LEU A 303 -8.09 16.29 -7.19
N GLY A 304 -7.15 17.11 -7.67
CA GLY A 304 -5.87 17.35 -7.01
C GLY A 304 -6.02 18.04 -5.65
N GLN A 305 -6.84 19.10 -5.55
CA GLN A 305 -7.14 19.79 -4.30
C GLN A 305 -7.78 18.85 -3.27
N ILE A 306 -8.77 18.05 -3.66
CA ILE A 306 -9.40 17.04 -2.78
C ILE A 306 -8.35 16.08 -2.23
N GLY A 307 -7.46 15.57 -3.10
CA GLY A 307 -6.40 14.65 -2.69
C GLY A 307 -5.50 15.22 -1.60
N LEU A 308 -5.01 16.44 -1.78
CA LEU A 308 -4.14 17.11 -0.81
C LEU A 308 -4.84 17.38 0.53
N LEU A 309 -6.13 17.74 0.49
CA LEU A 309 -6.83 18.35 1.62
C LEU A 309 -7.83 17.43 2.34
N LEU A 310 -8.18 16.25 1.81
CA LEU A 310 -9.14 15.32 2.45
C LEU A 310 -8.81 14.99 3.91
N ASP A 311 -7.52 14.92 4.21
CA ASP A 311 -6.98 14.49 5.50
C ASP A 311 -6.63 15.66 6.42
N ILE A 312 -6.83 16.91 6.00
CA ILE A 312 -6.23 18.08 6.65
C ILE A 312 -6.73 18.28 8.09
N GLY A 313 -7.97 17.90 8.39
CA GLY A 313 -8.54 17.93 9.73
C GLY A 313 -7.85 17.02 10.73
N LYS A 314 -6.99 16.07 10.30
CA LYS A 314 -6.14 15.28 11.20
C LYS A 314 -5.16 16.16 11.99
N ILE A 315 -4.86 17.39 11.53
CA ILE A 315 -4.08 18.38 12.31
C ILE A 315 -4.76 18.74 13.64
N ARG A 316 -6.10 18.73 13.71
CA ARG A 316 -6.87 19.06 14.92
C ARG A 316 -7.13 17.85 15.85
N LEU A 317 -6.68 16.64 15.51
CA LEU A 317 -6.81 15.45 16.36
C LEU A 317 -5.69 15.36 17.43
N PRO A 318 -5.94 14.71 18.58
CA PRO A 318 -4.91 14.44 19.59
C PRO A 318 -3.73 13.65 19.02
N LYS A 319 -2.50 14.04 19.39
CA LYS A 319 -1.27 13.40 18.91
C LYS A 319 -1.22 11.92 19.30
N GLU A 320 -1.70 11.61 20.50
CA GLU A 320 -1.78 10.27 21.08
C GLU A 320 -2.74 9.35 20.31
N LEU A 321 -3.72 9.91 19.60
CA LEU A 321 -4.65 9.18 18.75
C LEU A 321 -4.06 8.92 17.35
N LEU A 322 -3.32 9.90 16.81
CA LEU A 322 -2.63 9.80 15.52
C LEU A 322 -1.43 8.84 15.56
N GLU A 323 -0.68 8.83 16.66
CA GLU A 323 0.51 8.00 16.88
C GLU A 323 0.21 6.68 17.62
N LYS A 324 -1.08 6.35 17.83
CA LYS A 324 -1.46 5.13 18.56
C LYS A 324 -1.01 3.88 17.83
N GLN A 325 -0.20 3.08 18.52
CA GLN A 325 0.20 1.75 18.03
C GLN A 325 -0.83 0.69 18.44
N GLY A 326 -1.23 -0.14 17.47
CA GLY A 326 -2.27 -1.15 17.63
C GLY A 326 -3.65 -0.72 17.10
N ARG A 327 -4.72 -1.33 17.62
CA ARG A 327 -6.10 -1.03 17.23
C ARG A 327 -6.66 0.11 18.08
N LEU A 328 -7.42 1.01 17.43
CA LEU A 328 -8.27 1.97 18.14
C LEU A 328 -9.40 1.23 18.88
N SER A 329 -9.80 1.74 20.04
CA SER A 329 -11.05 1.39 20.70
C SER A 329 -12.25 1.92 19.89
N PRO A 330 -13.50 1.50 20.19
CA PRO A 330 -14.68 2.10 19.57
C PRO A 330 -14.74 3.62 19.76
N GLU A 331 -14.43 4.12 20.95
CA GLU A 331 -14.48 5.53 21.32
C GLU A 331 -13.37 6.34 20.63
N GLU A 332 -12.15 5.79 20.57
CA GLU A 332 -11.04 6.36 19.81
C GLU A 332 -11.32 6.35 18.31
N PHE A 333 -12.04 5.35 17.80
CA PHE A 333 -12.45 5.29 16.40
C PHE A 333 -13.52 6.33 16.08
N GLU A 334 -14.54 6.53 16.93
CA GLU A 334 -15.50 7.63 16.75
C GLU A 334 -14.79 9.00 16.84
N ALA A 335 -13.81 9.17 17.75
CA ALA A 335 -12.99 10.38 17.81
C ALA A 335 -12.14 10.57 16.55
N ALA A 336 -11.55 9.50 15.99
CA ALA A 336 -10.76 9.58 14.77
C ALA A 336 -11.60 10.04 13.56
N LYS A 337 -12.92 9.75 13.52
CA LYS A 337 -13.81 10.21 12.43
C LYS A 337 -14.00 11.72 12.39
N THR A 338 -13.79 12.45 13.50
CA THR A 338 -14.04 13.90 13.53
C THR A 338 -13.08 14.69 12.65
N HIS A 339 -11.97 14.09 12.17
CA HIS A 339 -11.08 14.74 11.20
C HIS A 339 -11.81 15.22 9.93
N VAL A 340 -12.87 14.54 9.48
CA VAL A 340 -13.65 14.99 8.32
C VAL A 340 -14.29 16.34 8.63
N GLN A 341 -14.99 16.45 9.77
CA GLN A 341 -15.57 17.72 10.21
C GLN A 341 -14.49 18.77 10.47
N HIS A 342 -13.39 18.42 11.12
CA HIS A 342 -12.28 19.35 11.35
C HIS A 342 -11.63 19.88 10.07
N GLY A 343 -11.62 19.07 8.99
CA GLY A 343 -11.20 19.51 7.67
C GLY A 343 -12.19 20.52 7.09
N LEU A 344 -13.48 20.21 7.14
CA LEU A 344 -14.54 21.14 6.71
C LEU A 344 -14.55 22.44 7.52
N ASP A 345 -14.27 22.39 8.84
CA ASP A 345 -14.13 23.55 9.69
C ASP A 345 -13.00 24.47 9.18
N ILE A 346 -11.77 23.93 9.02
CA ILE A 346 -10.58 24.64 8.48
C ILE A 346 -10.88 25.28 7.12
N LEU A 347 -11.52 24.52 6.23
CA LEU A 347 -11.83 24.98 4.88
C LEU A 347 -12.97 26.01 4.86
N SER A 348 -13.88 25.98 5.84
CA SER A 348 -14.97 26.97 5.97
C SER A 348 -14.51 28.33 6.52
N ASP A 349 -13.40 28.33 7.28
CA ASP A 349 -12.69 29.55 7.68
C ASP A 349 -11.98 30.23 6.48
N THR A 350 -11.89 29.55 5.32
CA THR A 350 -11.18 30.00 4.11
C THR A 350 -12.15 30.29 2.95
N PRO A 351 -12.06 31.44 2.25
CA PRO A 351 -12.90 31.72 1.09
C PRO A 351 -12.51 30.90 -0.17
N ASN A 352 -13.31 31.04 -1.23
CA ASN A 352 -13.02 30.65 -2.62
C ASN A 352 -12.90 29.14 -2.98
N PHE A 353 -12.85 28.20 -2.03
CA PHE A 353 -12.86 26.76 -2.38
C PHE A 353 -14.11 26.35 -3.20
N HIS A 354 -13.90 25.56 -4.26
CA HIS A 354 -14.98 25.09 -5.12
C HIS A 354 -15.90 24.09 -4.39
N PRO A 355 -17.23 24.13 -4.58
CA PRO A 355 -18.16 23.24 -3.86
C PRO A 355 -17.86 21.75 -4.03
N GLU A 356 -17.44 21.30 -5.22
CA GLU A 356 -17.07 19.90 -5.47
C GLU A 356 -15.83 19.45 -4.68
N VAL A 357 -14.93 20.37 -4.30
CA VAL A 357 -13.76 20.08 -3.46
C VAL A 357 -14.19 19.86 -2.02
N ILE A 358 -15.00 20.78 -1.47
CA ILE A 358 -15.59 20.65 -0.14
C ILE A 358 -16.46 19.36 -0.05
N GLU A 359 -17.23 19.05 -1.09
CA GLU A 359 -18.05 17.84 -1.13
C GLU A 359 -17.22 16.56 -1.21
N GLY A 360 -16.18 16.52 -2.06
CA GLY A 360 -15.25 15.39 -2.14
C GLY A 360 -14.56 15.09 -0.80
N ILE A 361 -14.13 16.15 -0.11
CA ILE A 361 -13.52 16.09 1.22
C ILE A 361 -14.54 15.63 2.28
N ALA A 362 -15.78 16.13 2.25
CA ALA A 362 -16.84 15.72 3.17
C ALA A 362 -17.24 14.23 3.04
N GLN A 363 -16.98 13.61 1.89
CA GLN A 363 -17.56 12.32 1.50
C GLN A 363 -16.54 11.19 1.24
N HIS A 364 -15.23 11.43 1.34
CA HIS A 364 -14.21 10.41 1.02
C HIS A 364 -14.27 9.14 1.92
N HIS A 365 -14.90 9.22 3.08
CA HIS A 365 -15.17 8.07 3.96
C HIS A 365 -16.60 7.50 3.88
N GLU A 366 -17.44 8.02 2.97
CA GLU A 366 -18.73 7.41 2.62
C GLU A 366 -18.55 6.16 1.75
N ARG A 367 -19.51 5.22 1.82
CA ARG A 367 -19.46 3.92 1.11
C ARG A 367 -20.83 3.63 0.51
N VAL A 368 -20.89 3.04 -0.69
CA VAL A 368 -22.13 3.04 -1.50
C VAL A 368 -23.30 2.25 -0.88
N ASN A 369 -23.02 1.38 0.09
CA ASN A 369 -24.00 0.66 0.91
C ASN A 369 -24.44 1.39 2.20
N GLY A 370 -23.97 2.62 2.44
CA GLY A 370 -24.27 3.39 3.66
C GLY A 370 -23.49 2.97 4.91
N SER A 371 -22.48 2.11 4.78
CA SER A 371 -21.63 1.72 5.92
C SER A 371 -20.54 2.74 6.28
N GLY A 372 -20.47 3.86 5.56
CA GLY A 372 -19.46 4.90 5.70
C GLY A 372 -19.75 5.92 6.80
N TYR A 373 -19.07 7.06 6.73
CA TYR A 373 -19.24 8.20 7.63
C TYR A 373 -18.78 9.51 6.95
N PRO A 374 -19.20 10.70 7.41
CA PRO A 374 -20.00 10.98 8.63
C PRO A 374 -21.52 10.78 8.49
N ASN A 375 -22.08 10.96 7.28
CA ASN A 375 -23.51 11.10 7.02
C ASN A 375 -24.22 9.79 6.61
N LYS A 376 -23.46 8.74 6.24
CA LYS A 376 -23.96 7.41 5.82
C LYS A 376 -24.76 7.45 4.51
N LEU A 377 -24.26 8.25 3.57
CA LEU A 377 -24.82 8.45 2.23
C LEU A 377 -24.77 7.13 1.43
N GLN A 378 -25.72 6.94 0.51
CA GLN A 378 -25.88 5.68 -0.24
C GLN A 378 -25.84 5.90 -1.75
N GLY A 379 -25.29 4.93 -2.49
CA GLY A 379 -25.29 4.90 -3.95
C GLY A 379 -24.85 6.22 -4.62
N THR A 380 -25.82 6.95 -5.15
CA THR A 380 -25.65 8.22 -5.87
C THR A 380 -25.79 9.47 -5.02
N ASP A 381 -26.22 9.35 -3.75
CA ASP A 381 -26.24 10.48 -2.79
C ASP A 381 -24.82 10.91 -2.40
N ILE A 382 -23.85 10.00 -2.57
CA ILE A 382 -22.42 10.33 -2.60
C ILE A 382 -22.10 10.95 -3.97
N SER A 383 -21.48 12.12 -4.01
CA SER A 383 -20.98 12.74 -5.23
C SER A 383 -20.00 11.84 -5.99
N LEU A 384 -19.77 12.16 -7.27
CA LEU A 384 -18.74 11.48 -8.04
C LEU A 384 -17.34 11.70 -7.45
N PHE A 385 -17.05 12.93 -7.01
CA PHE A 385 -15.77 13.31 -6.40
C PHE A 385 -15.54 12.54 -5.08
N GLY A 386 -16.53 12.46 -4.20
CA GLY A 386 -16.47 11.66 -2.97
C GLY A 386 -16.29 10.16 -3.24
N ARG A 387 -17.04 9.60 -4.21
CA ARG A 387 -16.88 8.20 -4.66
C ARG A 387 -15.49 7.92 -5.21
N MET A 388 -14.88 8.85 -5.95
CA MET A 388 -13.53 8.69 -6.47
C MET A 388 -12.47 8.85 -5.38
N ALA A 389 -12.59 9.85 -4.51
CA ALA A 389 -11.68 10.11 -3.40
C ALA A 389 -11.61 8.90 -2.45
N GLY A 390 -12.76 8.32 -2.08
CA GLY A 390 -12.80 7.16 -1.20
C GLY A 390 -12.17 5.88 -1.76
N ILE A 391 -12.06 5.74 -3.09
CA ILE A 391 -11.31 4.65 -3.73
C ILE A 391 -9.80 4.94 -3.67
N ALA A 392 -9.38 6.16 -4.01
CA ALA A 392 -7.97 6.54 -4.06
C ALA A 392 -7.31 6.60 -2.67
N ASP A 393 -8.01 7.15 -1.65
CA ASP A 393 -7.61 7.11 -0.24
C ASP A 393 -7.46 5.66 0.25
N CYS A 394 -8.48 4.83 0.02
CA CYS A 394 -8.48 3.44 0.46
C CYS A 394 -7.33 2.64 -0.17
N PHE A 395 -6.96 2.91 -1.43
CA PHE A 395 -5.80 2.31 -2.06
C PHE A 395 -4.50 2.70 -1.36
N ALA A 396 -4.23 4.01 -1.24
CA ALA A 396 -3.02 4.55 -0.62
C ALA A 396 -2.85 4.05 0.83
N ALA A 397 -3.93 4.05 1.61
CA ALA A 397 -3.94 3.60 3.00
C ALA A 397 -3.62 2.11 3.18
N ILE A 398 -3.82 1.28 2.15
CA ILE A 398 -3.50 -0.16 2.14
C ILE A 398 -2.08 -0.42 1.63
N THR A 399 -1.61 0.31 0.62
CA THR A 399 -0.24 0.14 0.09
C THR A 399 0.85 0.75 0.97
N LYS A 400 0.50 1.74 1.81
CA LYS A 400 1.46 2.42 2.70
C LYS A 400 2.10 1.46 3.71
N ARG A 401 3.43 1.32 3.62
CA ARG A 401 4.28 0.58 4.58
C ARG A 401 4.09 1.14 6.00
N ARG A 402 4.01 0.28 7.01
CA ARG A 402 3.87 0.67 8.42
C ARG A 402 5.01 0.07 9.24
N PRO A 403 5.48 0.68 10.34
CA PRO A 403 6.58 0.12 11.13
C PRO A 403 6.25 -1.26 11.73
N TYR A 404 4.96 -1.55 11.91
CA TYR A 404 4.42 -2.77 12.55
C TYR A 404 3.66 -3.69 11.56
N ALA A 405 3.80 -3.47 10.24
CA ALA A 405 3.25 -4.35 9.22
C ALA A 405 3.95 -4.14 7.86
N GLU A 406 4.35 -5.21 7.19
CA GLU A 406 4.78 -5.13 5.79
C GLU A 406 3.67 -4.54 4.91
N ALA A 407 4.05 -3.78 3.90
CA ALA A 407 3.12 -3.25 2.92
C ALA A 407 2.45 -4.38 2.14
N VAL A 408 1.12 -4.42 2.15
CA VAL A 408 0.34 -5.29 1.24
C VAL A 408 0.76 -4.98 -0.19
N SER A 409 1.08 -6.00 -1.00
CA SER A 409 1.55 -5.72 -2.36
C SER A 409 0.45 -5.00 -3.15
N SER A 410 0.83 -4.08 -4.03
CA SER A 410 -0.18 -3.30 -4.78
C SER A 410 -1.13 -4.17 -5.60
N TYR A 411 -0.69 -5.37 -6.00
CA TYR A 411 -1.52 -6.38 -6.64
C TYR A 411 -2.64 -6.91 -5.70
N GLU A 412 -2.31 -7.20 -4.44
CA GLU A 412 -3.27 -7.62 -3.42
C GLU A 412 -4.18 -6.46 -2.96
N ALA A 413 -3.67 -5.22 -2.97
CA ALA A 413 -4.48 -4.02 -2.74
C ALA A 413 -5.51 -3.82 -3.87
N MET A 414 -5.13 -3.96 -5.14
CA MET A 414 -6.07 -3.92 -6.28
C MET A 414 -7.09 -5.06 -6.22
N ARG A 415 -6.67 -6.28 -5.87
CA ARG A 415 -7.58 -7.42 -5.67
C ARG A 415 -8.55 -7.19 -4.51
N SER A 416 -8.13 -6.53 -3.44
CA SER A 416 -9.00 -6.12 -2.34
C SER A 416 -10.06 -5.14 -2.80
N LEU A 417 -9.68 -4.06 -3.50
CA LEU A 417 -10.62 -3.09 -4.08
C LEU A 417 -11.65 -3.74 -5.01
N SER A 418 -11.21 -4.64 -5.90
CA SER A 418 -12.13 -5.41 -6.77
C SER A 418 -13.08 -6.30 -5.98
N SER A 419 -12.64 -6.90 -4.86
CA SER A 419 -13.52 -7.72 -4.00
C SER A 419 -14.57 -6.91 -3.23
N TRP A 420 -14.37 -5.58 -3.14
CA TRP A 420 -15.26 -4.61 -2.50
C TRP A 420 -16.13 -3.83 -3.51
N ALA A 421 -15.90 -4.05 -4.81
CA ALA A 421 -16.68 -3.45 -5.88
C ALA A 421 -18.13 -3.94 -5.85
N GLY A 422 -19.08 -3.02 -6.01
CA GLY A 422 -20.51 -3.27 -5.91
C GLY A 422 -21.06 -3.31 -4.47
N GLU A 423 -20.20 -3.42 -3.45
CA GLU A 423 -20.60 -3.38 -2.03
C GLU A 423 -20.20 -2.06 -1.36
N PHE A 424 -18.90 -1.76 -1.29
CA PHE A 424 -18.39 -0.55 -0.64
C PHE A 424 -18.10 0.59 -1.64
N PHE A 425 -17.80 0.24 -2.89
CA PHE A 425 -17.45 1.18 -3.97
C PHE A 425 -18.22 0.88 -5.26
N GLN A 426 -18.47 1.90 -6.08
CA GLN A 426 -19.11 1.71 -7.39
C GLN A 426 -18.18 0.95 -8.34
N GLU A 427 -18.64 -0.20 -8.85
CA GLU A 427 -17.83 -1.14 -9.62
C GLU A 427 -17.13 -0.50 -10.83
N ALA A 428 -17.86 0.25 -11.67
CA ALA A 428 -17.29 0.91 -12.83
C ALA A 428 -16.19 1.92 -12.49
N LEU A 429 -16.26 2.56 -11.31
CA LEU A 429 -15.21 3.47 -10.83
C LEU A 429 -13.97 2.68 -10.35
N VAL A 430 -14.16 1.55 -9.66
CA VAL A 430 -13.04 0.65 -9.30
C VAL A 430 -12.33 0.10 -10.54
N GLN A 431 -13.10 -0.33 -11.55
CA GLN A 431 -12.54 -0.80 -12.83
C GLN A 431 -11.71 0.30 -13.53
N GLN A 432 -12.19 1.55 -13.54
CA GLN A 432 -11.47 2.68 -14.14
C GLN A 432 -10.25 3.11 -13.30
N PHE A 433 -10.30 3.02 -11.97
CA PHE A 433 -9.13 3.25 -11.10
C PHE A 433 -8.02 2.21 -11.33
N ILE A 434 -8.36 0.92 -11.41
CA ILE A 434 -7.40 -0.15 -11.77
C ILE A 434 -6.87 0.06 -13.20
N SER A 435 -7.66 0.70 -14.08
CA SER A 435 -7.23 1.07 -15.44
C SER A 435 -6.28 2.27 -15.46
N SER A 436 -6.41 3.23 -14.54
CA SER A 436 -5.54 4.42 -14.44
C SER A 436 -4.22 4.15 -13.71
N VAL A 437 -4.27 3.33 -12.66
CA VAL A 437 -3.13 3.06 -11.77
C VAL A 437 -2.35 1.80 -12.18
N GLY A 438 -3.01 0.86 -12.87
CA GLY A 438 -2.43 -0.40 -13.32
C GLY A 438 -2.50 -1.52 -12.28
N VAL A 439 -2.59 -2.78 -12.75
CA VAL A 439 -2.62 -3.99 -11.89
C VAL A 439 -1.33 -4.15 -11.09
N PHE A 440 -0.20 -3.80 -11.70
CA PHE A 440 1.08 -3.58 -11.04
C PHE A 440 1.44 -2.11 -11.29
N PRO A 441 1.21 -1.21 -10.32
CA PRO A 441 1.53 0.21 -10.47
C PRO A 441 3.03 0.44 -10.59
N VAL A 442 3.42 1.60 -11.12
CA VAL A 442 4.84 1.96 -11.24
C VAL A 442 5.52 1.97 -9.87
N GLY A 443 6.79 1.57 -9.85
CA GLY A 443 7.57 1.29 -8.65
C GLY A 443 7.17 0.00 -7.90
N SER A 444 6.23 -0.83 -8.39
CA SER A 444 5.98 -2.13 -7.77
C SER A 444 7.14 -3.08 -7.97
N LEU A 445 7.57 -3.74 -6.89
CA LEU A 445 8.39 -4.95 -6.97
C LEU A 445 7.51 -6.13 -7.43
N ILE A 446 8.05 -6.94 -8.34
CA ILE A 446 7.45 -8.15 -8.88
C ILE A 446 8.49 -9.26 -9.00
N GLU A 447 8.06 -10.52 -8.88
CA GLU A 447 8.89 -11.68 -9.23
C GLU A 447 8.46 -12.22 -10.60
N LEU A 448 9.43 -12.45 -11.48
CA LEU A 448 9.23 -13.02 -12.81
C LEU A 448 9.15 -14.56 -12.75
N SER A 449 8.61 -15.19 -13.80
CA SER A 449 8.51 -16.65 -13.94
C SER A 449 9.85 -17.37 -13.85
N THR A 450 10.92 -16.66 -14.23
CA THR A 450 12.33 -17.07 -14.19
C THR A 450 12.98 -16.90 -12.81
N GLY A 451 12.35 -16.16 -11.89
CA GLY A 451 12.78 -15.97 -10.51
C GLY A 451 13.48 -14.63 -10.22
N GLU A 452 13.88 -13.85 -11.23
CA GLU A 452 14.40 -12.51 -11.01
C GLU A 452 13.33 -11.58 -10.40
N VAL A 453 13.77 -10.64 -9.57
CA VAL A 453 12.95 -9.52 -9.11
C VAL A 453 13.14 -8.34 -10.04
N ALA A 454 12.04 -7.69 -10.38
CA ALA A 454 12.01 -6.49 -11.20
C ALA A 454 11.15 -5.39 -10.58
N ILE A 455 11.45 -4.14 -10.94
CA ILE A 455 10.66 -2.95 -10.60
C ILE A 455 9.84 -2.55 -11.82
N VAL A 456 8.54 -2.30 -11.68
CA VAL A 456 7.71 -1.73 -12.76
C VAL A 456 8.14 -0.28 -13.03
N VAL A 457 8.49 0.04 -14.28
CA VAL A 457 8.97 1.36 -14.73
C VAL A 457 7.88 2.12 -15.50
N ALA A 458 7.04 1.41 -16.25
CA ALA A 458 5.86 1.97 -16.90
C ALA A 458 4.79 0.88 -17.05
N HIS A 459 3.53 1.20 -16.78
CA HIS A 459 2.43 0.26 -16.99
C HIS A 459 1.98 0.25 -18.46
N ASN A 460 1.33 -0.84 -18.87
CA ASN A 460 0.82 -0.99 -20.23
C ASN A 460 -0.71 -0.92 -20.24
N LYS A 461 -1.23 0.20 -20.75
CA LYS A 461 -2.67 0.55 -20.70
C LYS A 461 -3.57 -0.46 -21.41
N VAL A 462 -3.08 -1.03 -22.52
CA VAL A 462 -3.79 -2.06 -23.31
C VAL A 462 -3.57 -3.45 -22.70
N ARG A 463 -2.32 -3.85 -22.47
CA ARG A 463 -1.96 -5.19 -21.97
C ARG A 463 -1.45 -5.10 -20.52
N ARG A 464 -2.38 -4.91 -19.58
CA ARG A 464 -2.12 -4.56 -18.15
C ARG A 464 -1.19 -5.50 -17.37
N LEU A 465 -0.96 -6.73 -17.86
CA LEU A 465 -0.03 -7.71 -17.29
C LEU A 465 1.36 -7.72 -17.97
N LYS A 466 1.59 -6.81 -18.92
CA LYS A 466 2.83 -6.67 -19.72
C LYS A 466 3.44 -5.26 -19.59
N PRO A 467 3.79 -4.80 -18.37
CA PRO A 467 4.51 -3.54 -18.16
C PRO A 467 5.95 -3.58 -18.69
N ARG A 468 6.58 -2.40 -18.73
CA ARG A 468 8.04 -2.24 -18.84
C ARG A 468 8.65 -2.32 -17.43
N VAL A 469 9.69 -3.12 -17.26
CA VAL A 469 10.24 -3.49 -15.95
C VAL A 469 11.77 -3.42 -15.95
N LEU A 470 12.37 -2.93 -14.85
CA LEU A 470 13.81 -2.97 -14.63
C LEU A 470 14.13 -4.18 -13.76
N VAL A 471 14.84 -5.16 -14.32
CA VAL A 471 15.29 -6.37 -13.61
C VAL A 471 16.47 -5.99 -12.72
N VAL A 472 16.34 -6.22 -11.41
CA VAL A 472 17.28 -5.76 -10.37
C VAL A 472 17.96 -6.88 -9.59
N THR A 473 17.53 -8.14 -9.72
CA THR A 473 18.23 -9.31 -9.17
C THR A 473 18.44 -10.42 -10.21
N GLY A 474 19.34 -11.35 -9.90
CA GLY A 474 19.31 -12.69 -10.50
C GLY A 474 18.16 -13.55 -9.95
N PRO A 475 17.95 -14.78 -10.49
CA PRO A 475 16.94 -15.73 -9.99
C PRO A 475 17.11 -16.12 -8.52
N ASP A 476 18.36 -16.11 -8.06
CA ASP A 476 18.80 -16.36 -6.68
C ASP A 476 18.53 -15.19 -5.71
N LYS A 477 17.89 -14.12 -6.20
CA LYS A 477 17.58 -12.87 -5.47
C LYS A 477 18.81 -12.00 -5.13
N THR A 478 19.99 -12.30 -5.66
CA THR A 478 21.16 -11.42 -5.52
C THR A 478 21.04 -10.20 -6.43
N ALA A 479 21.32 -9.00 -5.91
CA ALA A 479 21.22 -7.76 -6.68
C ALA A 479 22.25 -7.71 -7.81
N VAL A 480 21.83 -7.35 -9.03
CA VAL A 480 22.73 -7.26 -10.18
C VAL A 480 23.42 -5.89 -10.24
N GLY A 481 24.73 -5.89 -10.51
CA GLY A 481 25.50 -4.66 -10.67
C GLY A 481 25.15 -3.83 -11.92
N PHE A 482 24.37 -4.39 -12.84
CA PHE A 482 23.86 -3.72 -14.03
C PHE A 482 22.40 -4.12 -14.28
N PRO A 483 21.42 -3.41 -13.69
CA PRO A 483 19.99 -3.66 -13.92
C PRO A 483 19.61 -3.52 -15.40
N SER A 484 18.72 -4.40 -15.88
CA SER A 484 18.34 -4.48 -17.31
C SER A 484 16.87 -4.14 -17.53
N LEU A 485 16.59 -3.32 -18.55
CA LEU A 485 15.23 -2.88 -18.88
C LEU A 485 14.58 -3.87 -19.85
N VAL A 486 13.53 -4.55 -19.40
CA VAL A 486 12.77 -5.55 -20.16
C VAL A 486 11.36 -5.03 -20.41
N ASP A 487 10.87 -5.16 -21.64
CA ASP A 487 9.49 -4.85 -21.99
C ASP A 487 8.71 -6.15 -22.23
N LEU A 488 7.81 -6.48 -21.29
CA LEU A 488 7.03 -7.71 -21.32
C LEU A 488 5.97 -7.72 -22.46
N LEU A 489 5.78 -6.58 -23.14
CA LEU A 489 4.90 -6.47 -24.31
C LEU A 489 5.31 -7.41 -25.44
N TYR A 490 6.62 -7.57 -25.68
CA TYR A 490 7.18 -8.32 -26.80
C TYR A 490 7.33 -9.83 -26.56
N ASP A 491 6.69 -10.36 -25.50
CA ASP A 491 6.77 -11.78 -25.10
C ASP A 491 8.23 -12.29 -24.98
N PRO A 492 9.09 -11.63 -24.16
CA PRO A 492 10.47 -12.03 -23.98
C PRO A 492 10.58 -13.46 -23.42
N LYS A 493 11.67 -14.14 -23.77
CA LYS A 493 11.90 -15.57 -23.46
C LYS A 493 13.25 -15.82 -22.82
N THR A 494 13.37 -16.95 -22.13
CA THR A 494 14.66 -17.52 -21.68
C THR A 494 15.45 -18.10 -22.85
N SER A 495 16.71 -18.45 -22.59
CA SER A 495 17.56 -19.26 -23.48
C SER A 495 16.92 -20.58 -23.90
N ASP A 496 16.02 -21.14 -23.08
CA ASP A 496 15.30 -22.39 -23.30
C ASP A 496 13.90 -22.17 -23.92
N ASP A 497 13.70 -21.04 -24.59
CA ASP A 497 12.47 -20.61 -25.28
C ASP A 497 11.22 -20.46 -24.38
N GLN A 498 11.38 -20.44 -23.05
CA GLN A 498 10.28 -20.31 -22.10
C GLN A 498 9.84 -18.85 -21.93
N PRO A 499 8.53 -18.53 -21.88
CA PRO A 499 8.04 -17.16 -21.77
C PRO A 499 8.30 -16.55 -20.37
N ILE A 500 8.78 -15.31 -20.37
CA ILE A 500 8.99 -14.50 -19.17
C ILE A 500 7.69 -13.74 -18.87
N PHE A 501 7.10 -13.98 -17.69
CA PHE A 501 5.85 -13.35 -17.24
C PHE A 501 5.90 -13.03 -15.75
N ILE A 502 4.95 -12.25 -15.25
CA ILE A 502 4.86 -11.91 -13.81
C ILE A 502 4.32 -13.11 -13.03
N ARG A 503 5.13 -13.71 -12.15
CA ARG A 503 4.73 -14.80 -11.25
C ARG A 503 3.92 -14.27 -10.07
N ARG A 504 4.39 -13.19 -9.43
CA ARG A 504 3.66 -12.49 -8.35
C ARG A 504 4.08 -11.03 -8.18
N GLY A 505 3.21 -10.24 -7.57
CA GLY A 505 3.60 -9.00 -6.90
C GLY A 505 4.38 -9.30 -5.61
N LEU A 506 5.17 -8.32 -5.16
CA LEU A 506 5.93 -8.38 -3.92
C LEU A 506 5.62 -7.15 -3.05
N ALA A 507 5.86 -7.28 -1.74
CA ALA A 507 5.82 -6.15 -0.80
C ALA A 507 6.98 -5.17 -1.06
N ALA A 508 6.82 -3.91 -0.63
CA ALA A 508 7.89 -2.92 -0.68
C ALA A 508 9.03 -3.31 0.29
N GLY A 509 10.28 -3.31 -0.20
CA GLY A 509 11.45 -3.77 0.56
C GLY A 509 11.73 -5.28 0.49
N ALA A 510 10.96 -6.05 -0.29
CA ALA A 510 11.17 -7.48 -0.46
C ALA A 510 12.61 -7.80 -0.91
N PHE A 511 13.20 -8.85 -0.31
CA PHE A 511 14.61 -9.25 -0.51
C PHE A 511 15.65 -8.17 -0.16
N GLY A 512 15.27 -7.13 0.61
CA GLY A 512 16.16 -6.03 1.00
C GLY A 512 16.33 -4.97 -0.08
N LEU A 513 15.49 -4.97 -1.13
CA LEU A 513 15.54 -4.02 -2.24
C LEU A 513 14.78 -2.74 -1.90
N ASP A 514 15.48 -1.63 -1.65
CA ASP A 514 14.85 -0.31 -1.67
C ASP A 514 14.76 0.21 -3.11
N LEU A 515 13.66 0.88 -3.46
CA LEU A 515 13.47 1.47 -4.79
C LEU A 515 14.42 2.65 -5.02
N LYS A 516 14.83 3.35 -3.96
CA LYS A 516 15.71 4.52 -4.03
C LYS A 516 17.09 4.17 -4.60
N ASP A 517 17.64 3.03 -4.21
CA ASP A 517 18.99 2.58 -4.59
C ASP A 517 19.18 2.42 -6.11
N PHE A 518 18.09 2.17 -6.85
CA PHE A 518 18.12 1.96 -8.30
C PHE A 518 17.88 3.24 -9.12
N TYR A 519 17.48 4.35 -8.48
CA TYR A 519 17.07 5.58 -9.18
C TYR A 519 17.61 6.90 -8.56
N LEU A 520 18.44 6.83 -7.51
CA LEU A 520 19.21 7.98 -7.02
C LEU A 520 20.54 8.13 -7.78
N ALA A 521 20.45 8.85 -8.90
CA ALA A 521 21.57 9.45 -9.63
C ALA A 521 21.21 10.88 -10.08
#